data_AF-A0A528F4Q5-F1
#
_entry.id   AF-A0A528F4Q5-F1
#
_cell.length_a   1.000
_cell.length_b   1.000
_cell.length_c   1.000
_cell.angle_alpha   90.00
_cell.angle_beta   90.00
_cell.angle_gamma   90.00
#
_symmetry.space_group_name_H-M   'P 1'
#
loop_
_entity.id
_entity.type
_entity.pdbx_description
1 polymer ?
#
loop_
_entity_poly.entity_id
_entity_poly.type
_entity_poly.pdbx_seq_one_letter_code
_entity_poly.pdbx_strand_id
1 'polypeptide(L)' 'VRIASQRKKLTICFSDIAGFTETTDKMESEDLTQLLNHYLTEMSKIASDHGATIDKYVGDAILMFFGDP' A
#
# COMPACT_ATOMS: atom_id res chain seq x y z
N VAL A 1 19.94 -2.78 -20.26
CA VAL A 1 18.46 -2.67 -20.39
C VAL A 1 18.12 -1.21 -20.55
N ARG A 2 17.40 -0.79 -21.61
CA ARG A 2 16.92 0.59 -21.75
C ARG A 2 15.60 0.71 -21.00
N ILE A 3 15.57 1.48 -19.92
CA ILE A 3 14.33 1.85 -19.23
C ILE A 3 13.78 3.08 -19.97
N ALA A 4 12.59 2.94 -20.55
CA ALA A 4 11.89 4.03 -21.25
C ALA A 4 10.48 4.13 -20.69
N SER A 5 10.03 5.36 -20.41
CA SER A 5 8.64 5.60 -20.00
C SER A 5 7.69 5.25 -21.15
N GLN A 6 6.66 4.46 -20.86
CA GLN A 6 5.62 4.09 -21.80
C GLN A 6 4.25 4.47 -21.24
N ARG A 7 3.38 4.99 -22.11
CA ARG A 7 1.98 5.20 -21.75
C ARG A 7 1.25 3.86 -21.85
N LYS A 8 0.71 3.37 -20.74
CA LYS A 8 -0.14 2.18 -20.66
C LYS A 8 -1.46 2.53 -20.00
N LYS A 9 -2.50 1.74 -20.28
CA LYS A 9 -3.78 1.82 -19.57
C LYS A 9 -3.69 0.92 -18.34
N LEU A 10 -3.81 1.52 -17.16
CA LEU A 10 -3.73 0.84 -15.88
C LEU A 10 -5.02 1.08 -15.07
N THR A 11 -5.29 0.18 -14.13
CA THR A 11 -6.24 0.44 -13.05
C THR A 11 -5.44 0.76 -11.80
N ILE A 12 -5.69 1.91 -11.18
CA ILE A 12 -5.01 2.32 -9.94
C ILE A 12 -5.97 2.09 -8.76
N CYS A 13 -5.44 1.53 -7.68
CA CYS A 13 -6.15 1.38 -6.43
C CYS A 13 -5.37 2.09 -5.31
N PHE A 14 -6.12 2.86 -4.52
CA PHE A 14 -5.64 3.49 -3.29
C PHE A 14 -6.43 2.89 -2.13
N SER A 15 -5.71 2.46 -1.10
CA SER A 15 -6.27 2.02 0.17
C SER A 15 -5.70 2.89 1.28
N ASP A 16 -6.49 3.21 2.29
CA ASP A 16 -6.14 4.06 3.44
C ASP A 16 -6.94 3.59 4.66
N ILE A 17 -6.38 3.69 5.87
CA ILE A 17 -7.08 3.24 7.08
C ILE A 17 -7.91 4.41 7.61
N ALA A 18 -9.23 4.26 7.57
CA ALA A 18 -10.12 5.29 8.10
C ALA A 18 -9.86 5.56 9.60
N GLY A 19 -9.58 6.82 9.94
CA GLY A 19 -9.32 7.25 11.31
C GLY A 19 -7.93 6.89 11.84
N PHE A 20 -7.00 6.49 10.98
CA PHE A 20 -5.63 6.16 11.39
C PHE A 20 -4.94 7.30 12.13
N THR A 21 -5.01 8.52 11.60
CA THR A 21 -4.39 9.71 12.21
C THR A 21 -4.87 9.98 13.64
N GLU A 22 -6.16 9.80 13.93
CA GLU A 22 -6.67 9.97 15.31
C GLU A 22 -6.26 8.83 16.23
N THR A 23 -6.05 7.64 15.65
CA THR A 23 -5.66 6.43 16.37
C THR A 23 -4.18 6.47 16.73
N THR A 24 -3.33 7.05 15.87
CA THR A 24 -1.89 7.19 16.13
C THR A 24 -1.58 8.06 17.34
N ASP A 25 -2.42 9.06 17.63
CA ASP A 25 -2.25 9.96 18.78
C ASP A 25 -2.57 9.28 20.14
N LYS A 26 -3.24 8.13 20.12
CA LYS A 26 -3.71 7.41 21.32
C LYS A 26 -2.99 6.09 21.57
N MET A 27 -2.11 5.68 20.65
CA MET A 27 -1.36 4.43 20.72
C MET A 27 0.09 4.68 21.06
N GLU A 28 0.68 3.76 21.82
CA GLU A 28 2.13 3.73 21.99
C GLU A 28 2.81 3.42 20.65
N SER A 29 4.00 3.99 20.44
CA SER A 29 4.72 3.91 19.15
C SER A 29 5.02 2.45 18.72
N GLU A 30 5.27 1.56 19.68
CA GLU A 30 5.53 0.15 19.43
C GLU A 30 4.29 -0.59 18.91
N ASP A 31 3.14 -0.36 19.54
CA ASP A 31 1.85 -0.95 19.16
C ASP A 31 1.40 -0.45 17.79
N LEU A 32 1.56 0.85 17.53
CA LEU A 32 1.27 1.46 16.23
C LEU A 32 2.12 0.83 15.12
N THR A 33 3.41 0.64 15.39
CA THR A 33 4.34 0.04 14.43
C THR A 33 3.97 -1.41 14.13
N GLN A 34 3.57 -2.19 15.15
CA GLN A 34 3.09 -3.56 14.94
C GLN A 34 1.82 -3.60 14.11
N LEU A 35 0.83 -2.77 14.43
CA LEU A 35 -0.44 -2.68 13.70
C LEU A 35 -0.19 -2.35 12.23
N LEU A 36 0.61 -1.32 11.97
CA LEU A 36 0.89 -0.86 10.61
C LEU A 36 1.63 -1.94 9.80
N ASN A 37 2.66 -2.55 10.39
CA ASN A 37 3.40 -3.62 9.72
C ASN A 37 2.50 -4.83 9.42
N HIS A 38 1.60 -5.19 10.34
CA HIS A 38 0.65 -6.27 10.12
C HIS A 38 -0.30 -5.96 8.96
N TYR A 39 -0.93 -4.78 8.98
CA TYR A 39 -1.82 -4.33 7.91
C TYR A 39 -1.11 -4.31 6.55
N LEU A 40 0.06 -3.67 6.46
CA LEU A 40 0.80 -3.58 5.21
C LEU A 40 1.23 -4.96 4.71
N THR A 41 1.60 -5.88 5.60
CA THR A 41 1.98 -7.26 5.23
C THR A 41 0.80 -8.02 4.63
N GLU A 42 -0.36 -8.01 5.28
CA GLU A 42 -1.54 -8.73 4.81
C GLU A 42 -2.08 -8.13 3.51
N MET A 43 -2.12 -6.79 3.41
CA MET A 43 -2.55 -6.12 2.19
C MET A 43 -1.59 -6.38 1.03
N SER A 44 -0.28 -6.46 1.29
CA SER A 44 0.72 -6.78 0.25
C SER A 44 0.55 -8.20 -0.27
N LYS A 45 0.22 -9.14 0.62
CA LYS A 45 -0.08 -10.51 0.25
C LYS A 45 -1.34 -10.58 -0.63
N ILE A 46 -2.42 -9.92 -0.22
CA ILE A 46 -3.66 -9.85 -1.00
C ILE A 46 -3.41 -9.22 -2.38
N ALA A 47 -2.65 -8.13 -2.43
CA ALA A 47 -2.27 -7.45 -3.66
C ALA A 47 -1.52 -8.40 -4.60
N SER A 48 -0.51 -9.10 -4.08
CA SER A 48 0.25 -10.11 -4.83
C SER A 48 -0.63 -11.26 -5.33
N ASP A 49 -1.52 -11.79 -4.48
CA ASP A 49 -2.42 -12.89 -4.83
C ASP A 49 -3.42 -12.52 -5.96
N HIS A 50 -3.73 -11.23 -6.11
CA HIS A 50 -4.59 -10.70 -7.19
C HIS A 50 -3.81 -10.11 -8.38
N GLY A 51 -2.48 -10.21 -8.39
CA GLY A 51 -1.63 -9.71 -9.48
C GLY A 51 -1.52 -8.18 -9.54
N ALA A 52 -1.70 -7.49 -8.41
CA ALA A 52 -1.44 -6.07 -8.30
C ALA A 52 0.06 -5.81 -8.08
N THR A 53 0.56 -4.73 -8.65
CA THR A 53 1.91 -4.21 -8.37
C THR A 53 1.80 -3.09 -7.35
N ILE A 54 2.54 -3.21 -6.25
CA ILE A 54 2.61 -2.16 -5.24
C ILE A 54 3.63 -1.12 -5.71
N ASP A 55 3.17 0.13 -5.86
CA ASP A 55 4.02 1.25 -6.24
C ASP A 55 4.75 1.81 -5.01
N LYS A 56 4.01 2.10 -3.94
CA LYS A 56 4.55 2.64 -2.69
C LYS A 56 3.55 2.55 -1.54
N TYR A 57 4.12 2.62 -0.33
CA TYR A 57 3.41 2.87 0.92
C TYR A 57 3.54 4.35 1.30
N VAL A 58 2.47 4.96 1.80
CA VAL A 58 2.44 6.36 2.24
C VAL A 58 1.74 6.42 3.60
N GLY A 59 2.50 6.23 4.68
CA GLY A 59 1.90 6.08 6.01
C GLY A 59 1.09 4.79 6.08
N ASP A 60 -0.22 4.91 6.35
CA ASP A 60 -1.22 3.84 6.30
C ASP A 60 -1.84 3.62 4.92
N ALA A 61 -1.52 4.48 3.95
CA ALA A 61 -1.99 4.32 2.60
C ALA A 61 -1.12 3.37 1.76
N ILE A 62 -1.77 2.64 0.86
CA ILE A 62 -1.14 1.76 -0.13
C ILE A 62 -1.57 2.21 -1.52
N LEU A 63 -0.60 2.48 -2.39
CA LEU A 63 -0.83 2.70 -3.82
C LEU A 63 -0.43 1.45 -4.58
N MET A 64 -1.39 0.86 -5.28
CA MET A 64 -1.16 -0.29 -6.14
C MET A 64 -1.81 -0.10 -7.51
N PHE A 65 -1.29 -0.77 -8.52
CA PHE A 65 -1.83 -0.74 -9.86
C PHE A 65 -1.93 -2.13 -10.49
N PHE A 66 -2.86 -2.26 -11.42
CA PHE A 66 -3.08 -3.45 -12.22
C PHE A 66 -2.83 -3.13 -13.69
N GLY A 67 -2.21 -4.07 -14.40
CA GLY A 67 -1.92 -3.96 -15.84
C GLY A 67 -0.47 -3.61 -16.17
N ASP A 68 0.43 -3.60 -15.17
CA ASP A 68 1.89 -3.50 -15.37
C ASP A 68 2.63 -4.15 -14.17
N PRO A 69 3.82 -4.78 -14.33
CA PRO A 69 4.59 -4.99 -15.57
C PRO A 69 3.82 -5.56 -16.77
#